data_AF-A0AB37IIS5-F1
#
_entry.id   AF-A0AB37IIS5-F1
#
_cell.length_a   1.000
_cell.length_b   1.000
_cell.length_c   1.000
_cell.angle_alpha   90.00
_cell.angle_beta   90.00
_cell.angle_gamma   90.00
#
_symmetry.space_group_name_H-M   'P 1'
#
loop_
_entity.id
_entity.type
_entity.pdbx_description
1 polymer ?
#
loop_
_entity_poly.entity_id
_entity_poly.type
_entity_poly.pdbx_seq_one_letter_code
_entity_poly.pdbx_strand_id
1 'polypeptide(L)'
;MAKLIDIKKIDDISNEKFILDTNVWLYIFSSYNTNDFGYSNILDLLLENQCSILLPPLISTEFVNRYCRQAFEVYKEEQHKFSYKKDFRPSMHYSAAFSYILGVIKEDIKPITTFVSLEETDINSALTKPCLEDLNDDIILNIASRTKSILVTHDRDYLKSNKNVKIVQL
;
A
#
# COMPACT_ATOMS: atom_id res chain seq x y z
N MET A 1 -20.32 -0.16 -8.25
CA MET A 1 -19.48 1.03 -8.47
C MET A 1 -18.78 1.35 -7.17
N ALA A 2 -17.53 1.79 -7.26
CA ALA A 2 -16.77 2.13 -6.07
C ALA A 2 -17.47 3.28 -5.34
N LYS A 3 -17.51 3.19 -4.00
CA LYS A 3 -18.25 4.15 -3.18
C LYS A 3 -17.26 4.92 -2.33
N LEU A 4 -17.06 6.19 -2.67
CA LEU A 4 -16.33 7.11 -1.81
C LEU A 4 -17.08 7.29 -0.49
N ILE A 5 -16.37 7.12 0.61
CA ILE A 5 -16.87 7.32 1.97
C ILE A 5 -15.92 8.20 2.75
N ASP A 6 -16.49 8.97 3.68
CA ASP A 6 -15.75 9.72 4.68
C ASP A 6 -15.59 8.82 5.90
N ILE A 7 -14.35 8.55 6.29
CA ILE A 7 -14.03 7.66 7.42
C ILE A 7 -14.67 8.15 8.74
N LYS A 8 -14.86 9.47 8.89
CA LYS A 8 -15.47 10.08 10.08
C LYS A 8 -16.99 9.87 10.15
N LYS A 9 -17.62 9.39 9.07
CA LYS A 9 -19.07 9.13 8.99
C LYS A 9 -19.41 7.65 9.13
N ILE A 10 -18.45 6.81 9.50
CA ILE A 10 -18.68 5.40 9.78
C ILE A 10 -19.11 5.29 11.25
N ASP A 11 -20.36 4.90 11.49
CA ASP A 11 -20.94 4.87 12.85
C ASP A 11 -20.20 3.91 13.80
N ASP A 12 -19.74 2.77 13.29
CA ASP A 12 -18.94 1.78 14.03
C ASP A 12 -17.81 1.24 13.15
N ILE A 13 -16.67 1.92 13.21
CA ILE A 13 -15.48 1.57 12.43
C ILE A 13 -14.76 0.32 12.95
N SER A 14 -14.97 -0.06 14.21
CA SER A 14 -14.25 -1.16 14.88
C SER A 14 -14.50 -2.53 14.23
N ASN A 15 -15.70 -2.71 13.65
CA ASN A 15 -16.12 -3.93 12.97
C ASN A 15 -15.73 -3.99 11.48
N GLU A 16 -15.16 -2.92 10.94
CA GLU A 16 -14.77 -2.84 9.53
C GLU A 16 -13.33 -3.37 9.33
N LYS A 17 -13.07 -3.82 8.10
CA LYS A 17 -11.74 -4.26 7.66
C LYS A 17 -11.16 -3.21 6.74
N PHE A 18 -9.86 -2.96 6.84
CA PHE A 18 -9.18 -1.94 6.07
C PHE A 18 -8.04 -2.54 5.26
N ILE A 19 -7.83 -2.03 4.06
CA ILE A 19 -6.59 -2.21 3.30
C ILE A 19 -6.04 -0.80 3.09
N LEU A 20 -4.81 -0.57 3.54
CA LEU A 20 -4.09 0.66 3.24
C LEU A 20 -3.24 0.43 2.00
N ASP A 21 -3.37 1.31 1.01
CA ASP A 21 -2.58 1.32 -0.22
C ASP A 21 -1.08 1.50 0.07
N THR A 22 -0.22 1.01 -0.83
CA THR A 22 1.24 1.12 -0.76
C THR A 22 1.71 2.56 -0.54
N ASN A 23 1.07 3.54 -1.21
CA ASN A 23 1.40 4.96 -1.02
C ASN A 23 1.24 5.41 0.44
N VAL A 24 0.24 4.89 1.14
CA VAL A 24 -0.02 5.21 2.54
C VAL A 24 1.10 4.66 3.43
N TRP A 25 1.51 3.41 3.22
CA TRP A 25 2.63 2.81 3.95
C TRP A 25 3.97 3.52 3.68
N LEU A 26 4.26 3.83 2.40
CA LEU A 26 5.44 4.63 2.02
C LEU A 26 5.44 5.95 2.75
N TYR A 27 4.30 6.59 2.87
CA TYR A 27 4.22 7.86 3.57
C TYR A 27 4.60 7.78 5.04
N ILE A 28 4.01 6.82 5.74
CA ILE A 28 4.14 6.69 7.20
C ILE A 28 5.54 6.20 7.56
N PHE A 29 6.11 5.27 6.78
CA PHE A 29 7.32 4.53 7.16
C PHE A 29 8.55 4.80 6.29
N SER A 30 8.43 5.52 5.17
CA SER A 30 9.61 5.88 4.39
C SER A 30 10.33 7.07 5.02
N SER A 31 11.60 6.88 5.35
CA SER A 31 12.51 7.95 5.79
C SER A 31 12.76 9.03 4.73
N TYR A 32 12.32 8.81 3.49
CA TYR A 32 12.50 9.73 2.37
C TYR A 32 11.30 10.68 2.15
N ASN A 33 10.20 10.47 2.87
CA ASN A 33 9.02 11.34 2.78
C ASN A 33 9.05 12.37 3.92
N THR A 34 8.98 13.66 3.58
CA THR A 34 9.01 14.77 4.54
C THR A 34 7.68 15.51 4.68
N ASN A 35 6.69 15.16 3.85
CA ASN A 35 5.38 15.79 3.90
C ASN A 35 4.59 15.23 5.11
N ASP A 36 3.59 16.00 5.58
CA ASP A 36 2.51 15.50 6.45
C ASP A 36 1.10 15.75 5.82
N PHE A 37 0.41 14.67 5.45
CA PHE A 37 -0.90 14.61 4.81
C PHE A 37 -1.91 13.96 5.79
N GLY A 38 -1.50 13.75 7.04
CA GLY A 38 -2.35 13.17 8.09
C GLY A 38 -2.57 11.66 7.97
N TYR A 39 -1.74 10.93 7.23
CA TYR A 39 -1.93 9.48 7.05
C TYR A 39 -1.63 8.71 8.35
N SER A 40 -0.69 9.20 9.16
CA SER A 40 -0.46 8.69 10.52
C SER A 40 -1.74 8.78 11.35
N ASN A 41 -2.46 9.91 11.31
CA ASN A 41 -3.72 10.08 12.03
C ASN A 41 -4.79 9.05 11.62
N ILE A 42 -4.78 8.61 10.36
CA ILE A 42 -5.69 7.55 9.90
C ILE A 42 -5.26 6.20 10.46
N LEU A 43 -3.97 5.88 10.43
CA LEU A 43 -3.48 4.64 11.03
C LEU A 43 -3.77 4.63 12.54
N ASP A 44 -3.47 5.70 13.25
CA ASP A 44 -3.76 5.86 14.68
C ASP A 44 -5.24 5.66 14.98
N LEU A 45 -6.13 6.29 14.19
CA LEU A 45 -7.58 6.09 14.32
C LEU A 45 -7.97 4.61 14.18
N LEU A 46 -7.41 3.90 13.20
CA LEU A 46 -7.70 2.47 13.00
C LEU A 46 -7.18 1.61 14.16
N LEU A 47 -5.99 1.93 14.69
CA LEU A 47 -5.39 1.20 15.81
C LEU A 47 -6.14 1.45 17.13
N GLU A 48 -6.49 2.71 17.42
CA GLU A 48 -7.25 3.10 18.61
C GLU A 48 -8.64 2.43 18.66
N ASN A 49 -9.27 2.26 17.49
CA ASN A 49 -10.55 1.57 17.35
C ASN A 49 -10.42 0.05 17.15
N GLN A 50 -9.22 -0.51 17.25
CA GLN A 50 -8.93 -1.95 17.10
C GLN A 50 -9.46 -2.54 15.78
N CYS A 51 -9.46 -1.75 14.70
CA CYS A 51 -9.90 -2.17 13.39
C CYS A 51 -9.00 -3.27 12.82
N SER A 52 -9.56 -4.14 11.98
CA SER A 52 -8.78 -5.17 11.29
C SER A 52 -8.10 -4.59 10.04
N ILE A 53 -6.77 -4.44 10.08
CA ILE A 53 -5.99 -4.00 8.93
C ILE A 53 -5.46 -5.23 8.19
N LEU A 54 -5.90 -5.43 6.95
CA LEU A 54 -5.48 -6.50 6.07
C LEU A 54 -4.29 -6.05 5.22
N LEU A 55 -3.32 -6.95 5.05
CA LEU A 55 -2.13 -6.72 4.25
C LEU A 55 -2.07 -7.69 3.06
N PRO A 56 -2.53 -7.25 1.88
CA PRO A 56 -2.29 -7.96 0.62
C PRO A 56 -0.79 -8.11 0.34
N PRO A 57 -0.34 -9.26 -0.20
CA PRO A 57 1.08 -9.49 -0.51
C PRO A 57 1.62 -8.49 -1.53
N LEU A 58 0.77 -8.07 -2.48
CA LEU A 58 1.12 -7.07 -3.50
C LEU A 58 1.56 -5.74 -2.89
N ILE A 59 0.85 -5.26 -1.87
CA ILE A 59 1.23 -4.04 -1.13
C ILE A 59 2.61 -4.20 -0.50
N SER A 60 2.90 -5.34 0.12
CA SER A 60 4.23 -5.59 0.71
C SER A 60 5.33 -5.59 -0.36
N THR A 61 5.10 -6.22 -1.51
CA THR A 61 6.08 -6.27 -2.61
C THR A 61 6.32 -4.91 -3.25
N GLU A 62 5.27 -4.12 -3.44
CA GLU A 62 5.37 -2.80 -4.03
C GLU A 62 6.04 -1.83 -3.05
N PHE A 63 5.69 -1.90 -1.76
CA PHE A 63 6.31 -1.11 -0.69
C PHE A 63 7.83 -1.28 -0.66
N VAL A 64 8.33 -2.53 -0.65
CA VAL A 64 9.77 -2.82 -0.70
C VAL A 64 10.40 -2.26 -1.97
N ASN A 65 9.80 -2.53 -3.13
CA ASN A 65 10.35 -2.09 -4.42
C ASN A 65 10.42 -0.57 -4.52
N ARG A 66 9.36 0.12 -4.10
CA ARG A 66 9.29 1.58 -4.15
C ARG A 66 10.19 2.25 -3.14
N TYR A 67 10.32 1.72 -1.93
CA TYR A 67 11.30 2.21 -0.96
C TYR A 67 12.73 2.11 -1.51
N CYS A 68 13.11 0.95 -2.07
CA CYS A 68 14.43 0.78 -2.69
C CYS A 68 14.65 1.72 -3.88
N ARG A 69 13.58 2.08 -4.61
CA ARG A 69 13.65 3.10 -5.67
C ARG A 69 13.86 4.50 -5.11
N GLN A 70 13.19 4.88 -4.02
CA GLN A 70 13.44 6.16 -3.34
C GLN A 70 14.89 6.25 -2.85
N ALA A 71 15.40 5.19 -2.21
CA ALA A 71 16.79 5.10 -1.78
C ALA A 71 17.79 5.28 -2.94
N PHE A 72 17.45 4.73 -4.11
CA PHE A 72 18.26 4.92 -5.32
C PHE A 72 18.25 6.36 -5.82
N GLU A 73 17.10 7.03 -5.85
CA GLU A 73 17.03 8.41 -6.32
C GLU A 73 17.89 9.32 -5.43
N VAL A 74 17.80 9.16 -4.09
CA VAL A 74 18.67 9.88 -3.13
C VAL A 74 20.15 9.59 -3.38
N TYR A 75 20.52 8.31 -3.55
CA TYR A 75 21.91 7.93 -3.78
C TYR A 75 22.46 8.41 -5.14
N LYS A 76 21.62 8.46 -6.17
CA LYS A 76 22.00 8.83 -7.53
C LYS A 76 22.24 10.33 -7.68
N GLU A 77 21.59 11.18 -6.89
CA GLU A 77 21.81 12.64 -6.92
C GLU A 77 23.30 13.01 -6.77
N GLU A 78 24.08 12.13 -6.15
CA GLU A 78 25.53 12.31 -5.95
C GLU A 78 26.40 11.80 -7.12
N GLN A 79 25.81 11.15 -8.15
CA GLN A 79 26.57 10.41 -9.19
C GLN A 79 25.96 10.53 -10.61
N HIS A 80 26.69 11.16 -11.54
CA HIS A 80 26.29 11.21 -12.95
C HIS A 80 26.40 9.83 -13.63
N LYS A 81 25.34 9.41 -14.34
CA LYS A 81 25.22 8.12 -15.08
C LYS A 81 25.20 6.86 -14.21
N PHE A 82 24.67 6.96 -12.99
CA PHE A 82 24.43 5.81 -12.13
C PHE A 82 23.06 5.16 -12.39
N SER A 83 23.00 3.85 -12.62
CA SER A 83 21.79 3.11 -12.98
C SER A 83 21.29 2.19 -11.85
N TYR A 84 19.96 2.10 -11.69
CA TYR A 84 19.37 1.29 -10.63
C TYR A 84 19.77 -0.18 -10.74
N LYS A 85 19.60 -0.77 -11.93
CA LYS A 85 19.76 -2.21 -12.11
C LYS A 85 21.21 -2.66 -12.14
N LYS A 86 22.10 -1.90 -12.80
CA LYS A 86 23.49 -2.34 -13.00
C LYS A 86 24.39 -1.92 -11.85
N ASP A 87 24.13 -0.76 -11.25
CA ASP A 87 25.07 -0.15 -10.32
C ASP A 87 24.52 -0.14 -8.89
N PHE A 88 23.25 0.25 -8.68
CA PHE A 88 22.68 0.33 -7.34
C PHE A 88 22.32 -1.03 -6.74
N ARG A 89 21.55 -1.88 -7.45
CA ARG A 89 21.10 -3.19 -6.92
C ARG A 89 22.23 -4.10 -6.39
N PRO A 90 23.41 -4.20 -7.01
CA PRO A 90 24.51 -4.99 -6.45
C PRO A 90 25.29 -4.28 -5.33
N SER A 91 24.99 -3.02 -5.04
CA SER A 91 25.72 -2.24 -4.03
C SER A 91 25.29 -2.57 -2.59
N MET A 92 26.17 -2.22 -1.64
CA MET A 92 25.85 -2.27 -0.21
C MET A 92 24.70 -1.32 0.16
N HIS A 93 24.55 -0.19 -0.54
CA HIS A 93 23.47 0.77 -0.28
C HIS A 93 22.08 0.16 -0.57
N TYR A 94 21.94 -0.60 -1.66
CA TYR A 94 20.70 -1.35 -1.92
C TYR A 94 20.47 -2.42 -0.86
N SER A 95 21.50 -3.18 -0.49
CA SER A 95 21.37 -4.22 0.55
C SER A 95 20.94 -3.64 1.89
N ALA A 96 21.48 -2.48 2.28
CA ALA A 96 21.07 -1.75 3.48
C ALA A 96 19.62 -1.26 3.39
N ALA A 97 19.22 -0.62 2.28
CA ALA A 97 17.85 -0.14 2.08
C ALA A 97 16.82 -1.29 2.09
N PHE A 98 17.14 -2.40 1.42
CA PHE A 98 16.31 -3.60 1.36
C PHE A 98 16.17 -4.25 2.74
N SER A 99 17.27 -4.38 3.50
CA SER A 99 17.23 -4.95 4.85
C SER A 99 16.45 -4.08 5.82
N TYR A 100 16.62 -2.76 5.74
CA TYR A 100 15.86 -1.80 6.54
C TYR A 100 14.36 -1.94 6.31
N ILE A 101 13.91 -1.91 5.05
CA ILE A 101 12.47 -1.93 4.76
C ILE A 101 11.82 -3.27 5.10
N LEU A 102 12.56 -4.39 4.99
CA LEU A 102 12.10 -5.67 5.51
C LEU A 102 11.98 -5.67 7.04
N GLY A 103 12.89 -4.98 7.74
CA GLY A 103 12.79 -4.73 9.17
C GLY A 103 11.51 -4.00 9.54
N VAL A 104 11.20 -2.91 8.84
CA VAL A 104 9.95 -2.14 9.02
C VAL A 104 8.71 -3.02 8.83
N ILE A 105 8.66 -3.83 7.76
CA ILE A 105 7.52 -4.74 7.55
C ILE A 105 7.39 -5.72 8.72
N LYS A 106 8.49 -6.28 9.19
CA LYS A 106 8.49 -7.33 10.20
C LYS A 106 8.16 -6.81 11.60
N GLU A 107 8.74 -5.68 11.98
CA GLU A 107 8.71 -5.16 13.35
C GLU A 107 7.61 -4.10 13.55
N ASP A 108 7.23 -3.35 12.51
CA ASP A 108 6.26 -2.25 12.65
C ASP A 108 4.90 -2.57 11.98
N ILE A 109 4.90 -3.07 10.74
CA ILE A 109 3.66 -3.29 9.98
C ILE A 109 2.99 -4.62 10.32
N LYS A 110 3.76 -5.70 10.42
CA LYS A 110 3.22 -7.04 10.66
C LYS A 110 2.49 -7.17 12.01
N PRO A 111 2.94 -6.57 13.14
CA PRO A 111 2.23 -6.67 14.41
C PRO A 111 0.83 -6.04 14.39
N ILE A 112 0.60 -5.08 13.50
CA ILE A 112 -0.65 -4.32 13.40
C ILE A 112 -1.51 -4.74 12.20
N THR A 113 -1.10 -5.76 11.44
CA THR A 113 -1.80 -6.22 10.24
C THR A 113 -2.03 -7.73 10.22
N THR A 114 -3.00 -8.17 9.42
CA THR A 114 -3.22 -9.57 9.09
C THR A 114 -2.93 -9.81 7.61
N PHE A 115 -1.96 -10.67 7.30
CA PHE A 115 -1.68 -11.07 5.92
C PHE A 115 -2.89 -11.77 5.31
N VAL A 116 -3.26 -11.36 4.09
CA VAL A 116 -4.35 -11.98 3.34
C VAL A 116 -3.77 -12.79 2.18
N SER A 117 -4.34 -13.97 1.92
CA SER A 117 -3.92 -14.79 0.79
C SER A 117 -4.38 -14.17 -0.53
N LEU A 118 -3.51 -14.25 -1.53
CA LEU A 118 -3.85 -13.96 -2.92
C LEU A 118 -4.56 -15.20 -3.51
N GLU A 119 -5.78 -15.02 -3.99
CA GLU A 119 -6.56 -16.10 -4.59
C GLU A 119 -6.50 -16.02 -6.12
N GLU A 120 -6.60 -17.16 -6.80
CA GLU A 120 -6.61 -17.21 -8.26
C GLU A 120 -7.73 -16.35 -8.87
N THR A 121 -8.87 -16.26 -8.17
CA THR A 121 -10.01 -15.44 -8.57
C THR A 121 -9.69 -13.94 -8.57
N ASP A 122 -8.81 -13.48 -7.68
CA ASP A 122 -8.38 -12.08 -7.64
C ASP A 122 -7.54 -11.73 -8.88
N ILE A 123 -6.68 -12.66 -9.31
CA ILE A 123 -5.83 -12.51 -10.49
C ILE A 123 -6.67 -12.62 -11.77
N ASN A 124 -7.48 -13.68 -11.88
CA ASN A 124 -8.29 -13.95 -13.07
C ASN A 124 -9.28 -12.82 -13.34
N SER A 125 -9.87 -12.22 -12.31
CA SER A 125 -10.75 -11.06 -12.50
C SER A 125 -9.99 -9.86 -13.07
N ALA A 126 -8.76 -9.60 -12.62
CA ALA A 126 -7.96 -8.48 -13.09
C ALA A 126 -7.50 -8.67 -14.55
N LEU A 127 -7.18 -9.91 -14.94
CA LEU A 127 -6.75 -10.25 -16.30
C LEU A 127 -7.89 -10.24 -17.32
N THR A 128 -9.10 -10.65 -16.91
CA THR A 128 -10.23 -10.84 -17.85
C THR A 128 -11.18 -9.64 -17.89
N LYS A 129 -11.29 -8.89 -16.80
CA LYS A 129 -12.20 -7.74 -16.65
C LYS A 129 -11.52 -6.63 -15.82
N PRO A 130 -10.39 -6.09 -16.30
CA PRO A 130 -9.70 -5.03 -15.59
C PRO A 130 -10.60 -3.82 -15.42
N CYS A 131 -10.58 -3.21 -14.23
CA CYS A 131 -11.27 -1.95 -13.95
C CYS A 131 -10.31 -0.76 -13.89
N LEU A 132 -9.03 -1.03 -13.65
CA LEU A 132 -7.94 -0.06 -13.57
C LEU A 132 -6.86 -0.36 -14.61
N GLU A 133 -6.01 0.65 -14.89
CA GLU A 133 -4.89 0.49 -15.83
C GLU A 133 -3.71 -0.25 -15.19
N ASP A 134 -3.50 -0.10 -13.88
CA ASP A 134 -2.51 -0.86 -13.12
C ASP A 134 -3.11 -2.20 -12.66
N LEU A 135 -2.46 -3.30 -13.05
CA LEU A 135 -2.91 -4.64 -12.73
C LEU A 135 -2.81 -4.96 -11.23
N ASN A 136 -1.78 -4.45 -10.54
CA ASN A 136 -1.63 -4.67 -9.10
C ASN A 136 -2.77 -3.99 -8.34
N ASP A 137 -3.11 -2.75 -8.72
CA ASP A 137 -4.22 -2.02 -8.12
C ASP A 137 -5.54 -2.75 -8.36
N ASP A 138 -5.75 -3.28 -9.56
CA ASP A 138 -6.96 -4.04 -9.87
C ASP A 138 -7.06 -5.33 -9.06
N ILE A 139 -5.94 -6.02 -8.80
CA ILE A 139 -5.89 -7.19 -7.92
C ILE A 139 -6.14 -6.79 -6.45
N ILE A 140 -5.55 -5.70 -5.97
CA ILE A 140 -5.81 -5.17 -4.62
C ILE A 140 -7.30 -4.85 -4.45
N LEU A 141 -7.91 -4.28 -5.48
CA LEU A 141 -9.34 -3.99 -5.49
C LEU A 141 -10.20 -5.26 -5.48
N ASN A 142 -9.76 -6.33 -6.15
CA ASN A 142 -10.42 -7.64 -6.11
C ASN A 142 -10.38 -8.24 -4.70
N ILE A 143 -9.21 -8.17 -4.06
CA ILE A 143 -9.03 -8.60 -2.68
C ILE A 143 -9.93 -7.78 -1.74
N ALA A 144 -10.00 -6.46 -1.91
CA ALA A 144 -10.85 -5.59 -1.10
C ALA A 144 -12.33 -5.96 -1.25
N SER A 145 -12.78 -6.21 -2.48
CA SER A 145 -14.14 -6.66 -2.75
C SER A 145 -14.44 -8.02 -2.12
N ARG A 146 -13.52 -8.98 -2.21
CA ARG A 146 -13.69 -10.35 -1.69
C ARG A 146 -13.70 -10.39 -0.17
N THR A 147 -12.80 -9.64 0.46
CA THR A 147 -12.65 -9.57 1.92
C THR A 147 -13.65 -8.64 2.59
N LYS A 148 -14.42 -7.90 1.77
CA LYS A 148 -15.36 -6.83 2.18
C LYS A 148 -14.66 -5.74 2.98
N SER A 149 -13.43 -5.40 2.61
CA SER A 149 -12.67 -4.33 3.26
C SER A 149 -12.92 -2.98 2.60
N ILE A 150 -12.70 -1.94 3.38
CA ILE A 150 -12.59 -0.55 2.95
C ILE A 150 -11.15 -0.35 2.45
N LEU A 151 -11.00 0.19 1.24
CA LEU A 151 -9.69 0.57 0.70
C LEU A 151 -9.41 2.02 1.09
N VAL A 152 -8.25 2.27 1.70
CA VAL A 152 -7.76 3.61 2.02
C VAL A 152 -6.59 3.91 1.07
N THR A 153 -6.73 4.94 0.26
CA THR A 153 -5.74 5.29 -0.77
C THR A 153 -5.68 6.79 -1.00
N HIS A 154 -4.55 7.25 -1.53
CA HIS A 154 -4.41 8.59 -2.11
C HIS A 154 -4.62 8.58 -3.64
N ASP A 155 -4.66 7.42 -4.27
CA ASP A 155 -4.83 7.30 -5.71
C ASP A 155 -6.32 7.35 -6.10
N ARG A 156 -6.67 8.41 -6.84
CA ARG A 156 -8.04 8.64 -7.31
C ARG A 156 -8.46 7.67 -8.40
N ASP A 157 -7.54 6.95 -9.03
CA ASP A 157 -7.86 6.02 -10.10
C ASP A 157 -8.73 4.87 -9.61
N TYR A 158 -8.61 4.45 -8.35
CA TYR A 158 -9.50 3.49 -7.73
C TYR A 158 -11.00 3.90 -7.79
N LEU A 159 -11.31 5.19 -7.83
CA LEU A 159 -12.68 5.70 -7.94
C LEU A 159 -13.32 5.44 -9.33
N LYS A 160 -12.51 5.19 -10.36
CA LYS A 160 -12.99 4.84 -11.70
C LYS A 160 -13.58 3.42 -11.76
N SER A 161 -13.36 2.60 -10.74
CA SER A 161 -13.79 1.21 -10.74
C SER A 161 -15.30 1.03 -10.66
N ASN A 162 -15.80 0.05 -11.41
CA ASN A 162 -17.17 -0.40 -11.33
C ASN A 162 -17.45 -1.39 -10.18
N LYS A 163 -16.43 -1.86 -9.45
CA LYS A 163 -16.56 -2.84 -8.35
C LYS A 163 -17.24 -2.25 -7.12
N ASN A 164 -17.94 -3.07 -6.35
CA ASN A 164 -18.64 -2.62 -5.15
C ASN A 164 -17.68 -2.60 -3.93
N VAL A 165 -16.78 -1.63 -3.90
CA VAL A 165 -15.79 -1.44 -2.84
C VAL A 165 -15.97 -0.06 -2.21
N LYS A 166 -15.91 0.01 -0.88
CA LYS A 166 -15.88 1.28 -0.14
C LYS A 166 -14.47 1.84 -0.21
N ILE A 167 -14.32 3.12 -0.55
CA ILE A 167 -13.02 3.80 -0.64
C ILE A 167 -12.99 5.00 0.28
N VAL A 168 -11.97 5.10 1.12
CA VAL A 168 -11.57 6.33 1.81
C VAL A 168 -10.44 6.96 1.01
N GLN A 169 -10.72 8.09 0.38
CA GLN A 169 -9.72 8.88 -0.34
C GLN A 169 -9.05 9.85 0.64
N LEU A 170 -7.72 9.81 0.69
CA LEU A 170 -6.87 10.73 1.45
C LEU A 170 -6.46 11.94 0.60
#